data_AF-A0A4Z1EM26-F1
#
_entry.id   AF-A0A4Z1EM26-F1
#
_cell.length_a   1.000
_cell.length_b   1.000
_cell.length_c   1.000
_cell.angle_alpha   90.00
_cell.angle_beta   90.00
_cell.angle_gamma   90.00
#
_symmetry.space_group_name_H-M   'P 1'
#
loop_
_entity.id
_entity.type
_entity.pdbx_description
1 polymer ?
#
loop_
_entity_poly.entity_id
_entity_poly.type
_entity_poly.pdbx_seq_one_letter_code
_entity_poly.pdbx_strand_id
1 'polypeptide(L)'
;MENGKLVEDSLYFYAPNKVAPVIFAVLIAISMVTHGYQCYRYKCWKVTGLLPWCGCIYLAGFILREIGAFQYSNLNIYIASIVLLYAAPPIYELVNYFILSRILYYVPYHSPLHPGRVLTTFGAISAVVEALNANGAARLANSSLSEDAQETGQSLLKAALCLQLGILGAFVFLAAYFHLKCRKHSLLPSNLNNVLITLYISSALIGTRTIYRTVEYFSTADLHPEPGIEASDISPIIRYEWFFWVFEASLMTCNTFLLNWRHPMRFLPRNNKIYLGKDGVTEIEGTGYQDERKWWITFIDPFDVYGMCKGRNMHRGFWEQGGVESVGEGGMNHQVERQREVKEGHGRDTI
;
A
#
# COMPACT_ATOMS: atom_id res chain seq x y z
N MET A 1 -20.44 -11.52 25.92
CA MET A 1 -19.51 -11.19 27.01
C MET A 1 -18.13 -11.47 26.46
N GLU A 2 -17.24 -10.49 26.54
CA GLU A 2 -15.85 -10.50 26.03
C GLU A 2 -14.97 -11.60 26.67
N ASN A 3 -15.51 -12.28 27.68
CA ASN A 3 -14.80 -13.11 28.65
C ASN A 3 -14.48 -14.54 28.14
N GLY A 4 -14.60 -14.80 26.83
CA GLY A 4 -14.28 -16.09 26.23
C GLY A 4 -15.16 -17.27 26.68
N LYS A 5 -16.42 -17.02 27.07
CA LYS A 5 -17.38 -18.09 27.35
C LYS A 5 -18.04 -18.53 26.04
N LEU A 6 -18.14 -19.84 25.85
CA LEU A 6 -18.83 -20.42 24.69
C LEU A 6 -20.33 -20.10 24.74
N VAL A 7 -20.88 -19.73 23.59
CA VAL A 7 -22.31 -19.45 23.40
C VAL A 7 -22.81 -20.35 22.27
N GLU A 8 -23.81 -21.17 22.57
CA GLU A 8 -24.45 -22.05 21.59
C GLU A 8 -25.04 -21.23 20.43
N ASP A 9 -24.95 -21.78 19.21
CA ASP A 9 -25.38 -21.17 17.94
C ASP A 9 -24.68 -19.85 17.55
N SER A 10 -23.57 -19.50 18.20
CA SER A 10 -22.73 -18.37 17.78
C SER A 10 -21.65 -18.77 16.80
N LEU A 11 -21.67 -18.15 15.61
CA LEU A 11 -20.62 -18.29 14.59
C LEU A 11 -19.27 -17.69 15.03
N TYR A 12 -19.28 -16.85 16.06
CA TYR A 12 -18.08 -16.25 16.65
C TYR A 12 -17.53 -17.07 17.82
N PHE A 13 -18.13 -18.21 18.19
CA PHE A 13 -17.89 -18.98 19.42
C PHE A 13 -18.25 -18.26 20.74
N TYR A 14 -18.28 -16.93 20.75
CA TYR A 14 -18.66 -16.09 21.89
C TYR A 14 -19.80 -15.14 21.51
N ALA A 15 -20.39 -14.45 22.49
CA ALA A 15 -21.33 -13.35 22.24
C ALA A 15 -20.57 -12.04 21.94
N PRO A 16 -20.62 -11.51 20.70
CA PRO A 16 -19.78 -10.39 20.26
C PRO A 16 -20.12 -9.06 20.95
N ASN A 17 -19.15 -8.15 20.98
CA ASN A 17 -19.31 -6.79 21.46
C ASN A 17 -20.16 -5.96 20.48
N LYS A 18 -21.18 -5.28 21.01
CA LYS A 18 -22.13 -4.46 20.23
C LYS A 18 -21.70 -3.00 20.06
N VAL A 19 -20.81 -2.50 20.91
CA VAL A 19 -20.39 -1.09 20.98
C VAL A 19 -19.09 -0.84 20.20
N ALA A 20 -18.14 -1.76 20.29
CA ALA A 20 -16.84 -1.64 19.62
C ALA A 20 -16.97 -1.47 18.09
N PRO A 21 -17.80 -2.25 17.36
CA PRO A 21 -17.97 -2.04 15.91
C PRO A 21 -18.41 -0.62 15.56
N VAL A 22 -19.32 -0.01 16.35
CA VAL A 22 -19.82 1.36 16.16
C VAL A 22 -18.68 2.37 16.31
N ILE A 23 -17.86 2.22 17.34
CA ILE A 23 -16.73 3.13 17.59
C ILE A 23 -15.75 3.10 16.42
N PHE A 24 -15.35 1.89 15.98
CA PHE A 24 -14.45 1.74 14.84
C PHE A 24 -15.08 2.23 13.52
N ALA A 25 -16.37 2.00 13.30
CA ALA A 25 -17.09 2.54 12.14
C ALA A 25 -17.02 4.07 12.10
N VAL A 26 -17.28 4.75 13.22
CA VAL A 26 -17.19 6.23 13.30
C VAL A 26 -15.77 6.72 13.05
N LEU A 27 -14.76 6.08 13.66
CA LEU A 27 -13.35 6.44 13.46
C LEU A 27 -12.92 6.29 11.99
N ILE A 28 -13.31 5.19 11.35
CA ILE A 28 -13.05 4.96 9.94
C ILE A 28 -13.80 5.97 9.06
N ALA A 29 -15.06 6.30 9.37
CA ALA A 29 -15.83 7.29 8.61
C ALA A 29 -15.17 8.68 8.65
N ILE A 30 -14.69 9.11 9.83
CA ILE A 30 -13.93 10.36 9.99
C ILE A 30 -12.66 10.32 9.15
N SER A 31 -11.90 9.21 9.24
CA SER A 31 -10.69 9.02 8.46
C SER A 31 -10.95 9.06 6.95
N MET A 32 -11.99 8.38 6.49
CA MET A 32 -12.42 8.27 5.10
C MET A 32 -12.76 9.64 4.50
N VAL A 33 -13.57 10.44 5.20
CA VAL A 33 -13.93 11.81 4.76
C VAL A 33 -12.68 12.69 4.72
N THR A 34 -11.80 12.56 5.71
CA THR A 34 -10.53 13.30 5.76
C THR A 34 -9.64 12.96 4.57
N HIS A 35 -9.46 11.68 4.25
CA HIS A 35 -8.72 11.23 3.06
C HIS A 35 -9.35 11.75 1.77
N GLY A 36 -10.68 11.75 1.66
CA GLY A 36 -11.39 12.30 0.50
C GLY A 36 -11.09 13.78 0.29
N TYR A 37 -11.17 14.57 1.37
CA TYR A 37 -10.79 15.98 1.35
C TYR A 37 -9.31 16.19 1.01
N GLN A 38 -8.41 15.39 1.60
CA GLN A 38 -6.98 15.46 1.32
C GLN A 38 -6.66 15.11 -0.15
N CYS A 39 -7.29 14.10 -0.72
CA CYS A 39 -7.14 13.73 -2.13
C CYS A 39 -7.53 14.87 -3.07
N TYR A 40 -8.64 15.56 -2.76
CA TYR A 40 -9.08 16.74 -3.48
C TYR A 40 -8.09 17.91 -3.31
N ARG A 41 -7.72 18.25 -2.07
CA ARG A 41 -6.85 19.40 -1.73
C ARG A 41 -5.43 19.27 -2.27
N TYR A 42 -4.87 18.06 -2.28
CA TYR A 42 -3.53 17.76 -2.78
C TYR A 42 -3.51 17.35 -4.27
N LYS A 43 -4.69 17.20 -4.92
CA LYS A 43 -4.84 16.75 -6.32
C LYS A 43 -4.14 15.41 -6.58
N CYS A 44 -4.23 14.48 -5.63
CA CYS A 44 -3.48 13.22 -5.63
C CYS A 44 -4.35 11.96 -5.73
N TRP A 45 -5.56 12.09 -6.29
CA TRP A 45 -6.50 10.98 -6.49
C TRP A 45 -5.89 9.75 -7.18
N LYS A 46 -4.91 9.93 -8.07
CA LYS A 46 -4.23 8.80 -8.74
C LYS A 46 -3.33 7.96 -7.82
N VAL A 47 -2.89 8.51 -6.68
CA VAL A 47 -1.94 7.86 -5.76
C VAL A 47 -2.65 7.40 -4.50
N THR A 48 -3.44 8.28 -3.88
CA THR A 48 -4.09 8.01 -2.58
C THR A 48 -5.61 7.90 -2.66
N GLY A 49 -6.20 7.99 -3.87
CA GLY A 49 -7.66 7.90 -4.05
C GLY A 49 -8.28 6.54 -3.68
N LEU A 50 -7.44 5.51 -3.49
CA LEU A 50 -7.88 4.24 -2.93
C LEU A 50 -8.14 4.30 -1.42
N LEU A 51 -7.55 5.26 -0.68
CA LEU A 51 -7.73 5.35 0.78
C LEU A 51 -9.19 5.62 1.20
N PRO A 52 -9.92 6.57 0.57
CA PRO A 52 -11.36 6.72 0.82
C PRO A 52 -12.15 5.45 0.47
N TRP A 53 -11.79 4.77 -0.62
CA TRP A 53 -12.44 3.53 -1.03
C TRP A 53 -12.24 2.40 0.01
N CYS A 54 -11.03 2.25 0.55
CA CYS A 54 -10.78 1.35 1.68
C CYS A 54 -11.60 1.73 2.90
N GLY A 55 -11.75 3.03 3.17
CA GLY A 55 -12.61 3.54 4.24
C GLY A 55 -14.06 3.09 4.08
N CYS A 56 -14.62 3.15 2.86
CA CYS A 56 -15.96 2.65 2.58
C CYS A 56 -16.11 1.16 2.86
N ILE A 57 -15.13 0.34 2.42
CA ILE A 57 -15.14 -1.11 2.64
C ILE A 57 -15.09 -1.43 4.14
N TYR A 58 -14.18 -0.79 4.89
CA TYR A 58 -14.10 -0.97 6.34
C TYR A 58 -15.36 -0.53 7.05
N LEU A 59 -15.91 0.63 6.69
CA LEU A 59 -17.15 1.14 7.28
C LEU A 59 -18.30 0.14 7.09
N ALA A 60 -18.48 -0.37 5.86
CA ALA A 60 -19.47 -1.40 5.59
C ALA A 60 -19.20 -2.69 6.39
N GLY A 61 -17.94 -3.12 6.48
CA GLY A 61 -17.54 -4.28 7.29
C GLY A 61 -17.87 -4.13 8.78
N PHE A 62 -17.60 -2.97 9.37
CA PHE A 62 -17.94 -2.71 10.78
C PHE A 62 -19.44 -2.58 11.03
N ILE A 63 -20.20 -1.97 10.10
CA ILE A 63 -21.67 -1.94 10.17
C ILE A 63 -22.24 -3.37 10.12
N LEU A 64 -21.77 -4.21 9.20
CA LEU A 64 -22.21 -5.60 9.13
C LEU A 64 -21.80 -6.39 10.38
N ARG A 65 -20.61 -6.11 10.93
CA ARG A 65 -20.18 -6.74 12.19
C ARG A 65 -21.06 -6.33 13.37
N GLU A 66 -21.53 -5.09 13.41
CA GLU A 66 -22.51 -4.64 14.41
C GLU A 66 -23.83 -5.39 14.29
N ILE A 67 -24.39 -5.47 13.08
CA ILE A 67 -25.63 -6.23 12.82
C ILE A 67 -25.42 -7.70 13.20
N GLY A 68 -24.26 -8.27 12.85
CA GLY A 68 -23.85 -9.62 13.26
C GLY A 68 -23.73 -9.81 14.77
N ALA A 69 -23.39 -8.76 15.55
CA ALA A 69 -23.37 -8.83 17.00
C ALA A 69 -24.78 -8.93 17.63
N PHE A 70 -25.83 -8.47 16.93
CA PHE A 70 -27.23 -8.69 17.30
C PHE A 70 -27.81 -9.99 16.71
N GLN A 71 -27.26 -10.47 15.59
CA GLN A 71 -27.71 -11.65 14.85
C GLN A 71 -26.55 -12.65 14.61
N TYR A 72 -25.92 -13.12 15.69
CA TYR A 72 -24.67 -13.90 15.63
C TYR A 72 -24.81 -15.33 15.07
N SER A 73 -26.04 -15.79 14.80
CA SER A 73 -26.35 -17.04 14.11
C SER A 73 -26.50 -16.86 12.58
N ASN A 74 -26.50 -15.62 12.06
CA ASN A 74 -26.67 -15.36 10.64
C ASN A 74 -25.34 -15.51 9.87
N LEU A 75 -25.20 -16.63 9.17
CA LEU A 75 -23.99 -16.98 8.41
C LEU A 75 -23.64 -15.97 7.32
N ASN A 76 -24.63 -15.45 6.61
CA ASN A 76 -24.40 -14.53 5.49
C ASN A 76 -23.82 -13.19 5.98
N ILE A 77 -24.34 -12.67 7.09
CA ILE A 77 -23.84 -11.43 7.70
C ILE A 77 -22.45 -11.64 8.28
N TYR A 78 -22.22 -12.78 8.94
CA TYR A 78 -20.90 -13.16 9.46
C TYR A 78 -19.83 -13.15 8.35
N ILE A 79 -20.07 -13.91 7.28
CA ILE A 79 -19.16 -14.02 6.13
C ILE A 79 -18.94 -12.65 5.49
N ALA A 80 -20.01 -11.91 5.20
CA ALA A 80 -19.90 -10.61 4.57
C ALA A 80 -19.10 -9.61 5.41
N SER A 81 -19.30 -9.59 6.74
CA SER A 81 -18.53 -8.73 7.64
C SER A 81 -17.03 -9.04 7.58
N ILE A 82 -16.68 -10.34 7.67
CA ILE A 82 -15.30 -10.81 7.68
C ILE A 82 -14.61 -10.53 6.35
N VAL A 83 -15.28 -10.82 5.23
CA VAL A 83 -14.72 -10.59 3.90
C VAL A 83 -14.41 -9.11 3.68
N LEU A 84 -15.33 -8.20 4.03
CA LEU A 84 -15.10 -6.76 3.88
C LEU A 84 -13.96 -6.28 4.77
N LEU A 85 -13.93 -6.70 6.04
CA LEU A 85 -12.87 -6.31 6.98
C LEU A 85 -11.49 -6.80 6.53
N TYR A 86 -11.40 -8.00 5.96
CA TYR A 86 -10.12 -8.56 5.50
C TYR A 86 -9.72 -8.16 4.08
N ALA A 87 -10.65 -7.68 3.25
CA ALA A 87 -10.36 -7.16 1.92
C ALA A 87 -9.70 -5.77 1.93
N ALA A 88 -9.92 -4.98 2.98
CA ALA A 88 -9.41 -3.61 3.05
C ALA A 88 -7.88 -3.47 3.29
N PRO A 89 -7.22 -4.24 4.19
CA PRO A 89 -5.78 -4.13 4.43
C PRO A 89 -4.89 -4.29 3.17
N PRO A 90 -5.11 -5.29 2.29
CA PRO A 90 -4.33 -5.41 1.05
C PRO A 90 -4.39 -4.16 0.15
N ILE A 91 -5.50 -3.42 0.17
CA ILE A 91 -5.64 -2.18 -0.61
C ILE A 91 -4.85 -1.04 0.04
N TYR A 92 -4.77 -0.97 1.38
CA TYR A 92 -3.85 -0.04 2.06
C TYR A 92 -2.39 -0.32 1.70
N GLU A 93 -2.02 -1.60 1.63
CA GLU A 93 -0.68 -2.02 1.20
C GLU A 93 -0.43 -1.64 -0.28
N LEU A 94 -1.42 -1.78 -1.15
CA LEU A 94 -1.32 -1.28 -2.53
C LEU A 94 -1.05 0.24 -2.58
N VAL A 95 -1.63 1.04 -1.67
CA VAL A 95 -1.32 2.47 -1.56
C VAL A 95 0.13 2.69 -1.10
N ASN A 96 0.68 1.85 -0.22
CA ASN A 96 2.12 1.88 0.12
C ASN A 96 2.98 1.63 -1.13
N TYR A 97 2.57 0.76 -2.05
CA TYR A 97 3.29 0.52 -3.31
C TYR A 97 3.28 1.76 -4.22
N PHE A 98 2.14 2.46 -4.31
CA PHE A 98 2.05 3.75 -5.00
C PHE A 98 2.97 4.81 -4.36
N ILE A 99 3.03 4.87 -3.03
CA ILE A 99 3.90 5.81 -2.31
C ILE A 99 5.37 5.49 -2.57
N LEU A 100 5.79 4.23 -2.48
CA LEU A 100 7.18 3.84 -2.77
C LEU A 100 7.52 4.13 -4.24
N SER A 101 6.62 3.85 -5.18
CA SER A 101 6.80 4.23 -6.58
C SER A 101 7.08 5.73 -6.73
N ARG A 102 6.29 6.58 -6.06
CA ARG A 102 6.51 8.04 -6.05
C ARG A 102 7.84 8.46 -5.41
N ILE A 103 8.28 7.78 -4.36
CA ILE A 103 9.59 7.99 -3.73
C ILE A 103 10.72 7.68 -4.71
N LEU A 104 10.61 6.56 -5.44
CA LEU A 104 11.62 6.15 -6.42
C LEU A 104 11.66 7.08 -7.63
N TYR A 105 10.53 7.66 -8.04
CA TYR A 105 10.51 8.74 -9.05
C TYR A 105 11.26 9.99 -8.59
N TYR A 106 11.25 10.27 -7.28
CA TYR A 106 11.89 11.46 -6.73
C TYR A 106 13.41 11.34 -6.65
N VAL A 107 13.98 10.16 -6.43
CA VAL A 107 15.44 9.93 -6.45
C VAL A 107 15.80 8.77 -7.40
N PRO A 108 15.80 9.02 -8.72
CA PRO A 108 15.94 7.95 -9.71
C PRO A 108 17.34 7.31 -9.73
N TYR A 109 18.40 8.04 -9.38
CA TYR A 109 19.80 7.59 -9.45
C TYR A 109 20.14 6.37 -8.59
N HIS A 110 19.36 6.15 -7.55
CA HIS A 110 19.58 5.08 -6.57
C HIS A 110 18.41 4.13 -6.49
N SER A 111 17.45 4.26 -7.41
CA SER A 111 16.29 3.39 -7.49
C SER A 111 16.74 1.97 -7.84
N PRO A 112 16.54 0.97 -6.97
CA PRO A 112 16.87 -0.43 -7.26
C PRO A 112 15.96 -1.05 -8.32
N LEU A 113 14.75 -0.52 -8.44
CA LEU A 113 13.72 -0.96 -9.36
C LEU A 113 13.20 0.26 -10.11
N HIS A 114 12.81 0.10 -11.36
CA HIS A 114 12.13 1.18 -12.07
C HIS A 114 10.86 1.60 -11.28
N PRO A 115 10.63 2.89 -11.01
CA PRO A 115 9.54 3.34 -10.15
C PRO A 115 8.15 2.84 -10.56
N GLY A 116 7.85 2.85 -11.87
CA GLY A 116 6.59 2.32 -12.40
C GLY A 116 6.42 0.80 -12.23
N ARG A 117 7.53 0.07 -12.05
CA ARG A 117 7.49 -1.41 -11.90
C ARG A 117 7.19 -1.86 -10.50
N VAL A 118 7.52 -1.06 -9.48
CA VAL A 118 7.14 -1.36 -8.10
C VAL A 118 5.65 -1.65 -8.04
N LEU A 119 4.86 -0.74 -8.62
CA LEU A 119 3.41 -0.88 -8.61
C LEU A 119 2.94 -2.11 -9.40
N THR A 120 3.45 -2.31 -10.61
CA THR A 120 3.00 -3.43 -11.45
C THR A 120 3.42 -4.78 -10.88
N THR A 121 4.61 -4.87 -10.27
CA THR A 121 5.13 -6.13 -9.71
C THR A 121 4.44 -6.46 -8.40
N PHE A 122 4.57 -5.59 -7.39
CA PHE A 122 3.98 -5.87 -6.08
C PHE A 122 2.45 -5.89 -6.16
N GLY A 123 1.84 -4.95 -6.88
CA GLY A 123 0.38 -4.90 -7.05
C GLY A 123 -0.19 -6.14 -7.75
N ALA A 124 0.48 -6.67 -8.77
CA ALA A 124 -0.01 -7.86 -9.45
C ALA A 124 0.21 -9.15 -8.64
N ILE A 125 1.37 -9.30 -7.98
CA ILE A 125 1.60 -10.44 -7.09
C ILE A 125 0.57 -10.41 -5.96
N SER A 126 0.32 -9.24 -5.34
CA SER A 126 -0.73 -9.07 -4.35
C SER A 126 -2.12 -9.39 -4.92
N ALA A 127 -2.43 -9.00 -6.16
CA ALA A 127 -3.71 -9.37 -6.79
C ALA A 127 -3.87 -10.89 -6.97
N VAL A 128 -2.79 -11.59 -7.34
CA VAL A 128 -2.80 -13.07 -7.40
C VAL A 128 -3.03 -13.66 -6.01
N VAL A 129 -2.35 -13.14 -4.99
CA VAL A 129 -2.53 -13.58 -3.61
C VAL A 129 -3.95 -13.35 -3.11
N GLU A 130 -4.56 -12.21 -3.42
CA GLU A 130 -5.97 -11.95 -3.07
C GLU A 130 -6.94 -12.84 -3.85
N ALA A 131 -6.61 -13.22 -5.10
CA ALA A 131 -7.38 -14.21 -5.83
C ALA A 131 -7.29 -15.60 -5.17
N LEU A 132 -6.12 -16.00 -4.66
CA LEU A 132 -5.96 -17.24 -3.89
C LEU A 132 -6.79 -17.19 -2.60
N ASN A 133 -6.77 -16.06 -1.88
CA ASN A 133 -7.61 -15.86 -0.68
C ASN A 133 -9.10 -16.01 -0.99
N ALA A 134 -9.59 -15.30 -2.02
CA ALA A 134 -11.00 -15.32 -2.38
C ALA A 134 -11.46 -16.73 -2.80
N ASN A 135 -10.68 -17.41 -3.64
CA ASN A 135 -11.00 -18.77 -4.09
C ASN A 135 -10.89 -19.79 -2.96
N GLY A 136 -9.88 -19.67 -2.11
CA GLY A 136 -9.69 -20.55 -0.95
C GLY A 136 -10.83 -20.41 0.05
N ALA A 137 -11.22 -19.17 0.39
CA ALA A 137 -12.36 -18.89 1.26
C ALA A 137 -13.68 -19.39 0.68
N ALA A 138 -13.95 -19.16 -0.61
CA ALA A 138 -15.17 -19.60 -1.26
C ALA A 138 -15.31 -21.14 -1.29
N ARG A 139 -14.20 -21.86 -1.50
CA ARG A 139 -14.18 -23.33 -1.47
C ARG A 139 -14.39 -23.87 -0.06
N LEU A 140 -13.70 -23.29 0.93
CA LEU A 140 -13.81 -23.72 2.32
C LEU A 140 -15.21 -23.45 2.89
N ALA A 141 -15.84 -22.33 2.53
CA ALA A 141 -17.18 -21.99 3.01
C ALA A 141 -18.30 -22.82 2.36
N ASN A 142 -18.02 -23.52 1.25
CA ASN A 142 -19.03 -24.27 0.52
C ASN A 142 -19.07 -25.74 0.96
N SER A 143 -19.96 -26.03 1.92
CA SER A 143 -20.18 -27.37 2.46
C SER A 143 -20.74 -28.38 1.45
N SER A 144 -21.17 -27.94 0.25
CA SER A 144 -21.64 -28.84 -0.80
C SER A 144 -20.52 -29.42 -1.66
N LEU A 145 -19.28 -28.93 -1.51
CA LEU A 145 -18.11 -29.43 -2.24
C LEU A 145 -17.53 -30.68 -1.57
N SER A 146 -16.82 -31.51 -2.34
CA SER A 146 -16.08 -32.66 -1.80
C SER A 146 -15.04 -32.23 -0.76
N GLU A 147 -14.71 -33.13 0.15
CA GLU A 147 -13.69 -32.92 1.19
C GLU A 147 -12.34 -32.49 0.59
N ASP A 148 -11.88 -33.18 -0.47
CA ASP A 148 -10.67 -32.81 -1.24
C ASP A 148 -10.71 -31.36 -1.80
N ALA A 149 -11.88 -30.90 -2.25
CA ALA A 149 -12.03 -29.54 -2.74
C ALA A 149 -12.00 -28.50 -1.61
N GLN A 150 -12.47 -28.85 -0.41
CA GLN A 150 -12.37 -28.03 0.79
C GLN A 150 -10.93 -27.99 1.33
N GLU A 151 -10.22 -29.12 1.36
CA GLU A 151 -8.80 -29.21 1.70
C GLU A 151 -7.92 -28.37 0.77
N THR A 152 -8.22 -28.42 -0.54
CA THR A 152 -7.61 -27.52 -1.52
C THR A 152 -7.87 -26.05 -1.14
N GLY A 153 -9.10 -25.71 -0.76
CA GLY A 153 -9.45 -24.37 -0.27
C GLY A 153 -8.62 -23.93 0.94
N GLN A 154 -8.43 -24.82 1.92
CA GLN A 154 -7.59 -24.56 3.08
C GLN A 154 -6.14 -24.32 2.70
N SER A 155 -5.60 -25.15 1.79
CA SER A 155 -4.23 -25.04 1.31
C SER A 155 -3.98 -23.72 0.56
N LEU A 156 -4.94 -23.28 -0.26
CA LEU A 156 -4.90 -21.99 -0.95
C LEU A 156 -4.85 -20.81 0.03
N LEU A 157 -5.65 -20.85 1.11
CA LEU A 157 -5.62 -19.83 2.16
C LEU A 157 -4.29 -19.83 2.92
N LYS A 158 -3.76 -20.99 3.32
CA LYS A 158 -2.44 -21.11 3.96
C LYS A 158 -1.34 -20.51 3.07
N ALA A 159 -1.34 -20.86 1.80
CA ALA A 159 -0.38 -20.36 0.82
C ALA A 159 -0.48 -18.83 0.65
N ALA A 160 -1.70 -18.30 0.51
CA ALA A 160 -1.93 -16.87 0.36
C ALA A 160 -1.41 -16.07 1.56
N LEU A 161 -1.70 -16.49 2.79
CA LEU A 161 -1.23 -15.83 4.02
C LEU A 161 0.31 -15.82 4.13
N CYS A 162 0.97 -16.93 3.81
CA CYS A 162 2.43 -16.99 3.78
C CYS A 162 3.03 -16.06 2.70
N LEU A 163 2.42 -16.04 1.50
CA LEU A 163 2.84 -15.16 0.42
C LEU A 163 2.65 -13.68 0.77
N GLN A 164 1.56 -13.30 1.45
CA GLN A 164 1.35 -11.92 1.93
C GLN A 164 2.53 -11.45 2.80
N LEU A 165 2.98 -12.27 3.75
CA LEU A 165 4.14 -11.96 4.60
C LEU A 165 5.43 -11.84 3.79
N GLY A 166 5.66 -12.76 2.84
CA GLY A 166 6.84 -12.74 1.98
C GLY A 166 6.91 -11.48 1.11
N ILE A 167 5.79 -11.09 0.50
CA ILE A 167 5.68 -9.90 -0.36
C ILE A 167 5.91 -8.62 0.45
N LEU A 168 5.29 -8.52 1.63
CA LEU A 168 5.51 -7.40 2.54
C LEU A 168 6.99 -7.31 2.97
N GLY A 169 7.61 -8.44 3.31
CA GLY A 169 9.04 -8.49 3.64
C GLY A 169 9.92 -8.00 2.49
N ALA A 170 9.66 -8.46 1.27
CA ALA A 170 10.36 -8.01 0.06
C ALA A 170 10.15 -6.51 -0.21
N PHE A 171 8.95 -5.99 0.02
CA PHE A 171 8.62 -4.57 -0.11
C PHE A 171 9.42 -3.72 0.88
N VAL A 172 9.40 -4.09 2.16
CA VAL A 172 10.16 -3.38 3.22
C VAL A 172 11.66 -3.45 2.95
N PHE A 173 12.17 -4.60 2.50
CA PHE A 173 13.56 -4.76 2.11
C PHE A 173 13.95 -3.80 0.97
N LEU A 174 13.11 -3.69 -0.07
CA LEU A 174 13.35 -2.77 -1.19
C LEU A 174 13.41 -1.31 -0.71
N ALA A 175 12.47 -0.90 0.14
CA ALA A 175 12.45 0.44 0.73
C ALA A 175 13.70 0.70 1.60
N ALA A 176 14.09 -0.27 2.43
CA ALA A 176 15.28 -0.20 3.28
C ALA A 176 16.57 -0.10 2.47
N TYR A 177 16.71 -0.91 1.43
CA TYR A 177 17.85 -0.85 0.52
C TYR A 177 17.98 0.54 -0.13
N PHE A 178 16.88 1.06 -0.67
CA PHE A 178 16.84 2.40 -1.25
C PHE A 178 17.21 3.48 -0.22
N HIS A 179 16.66 3.40 1.00
CA HIS A 179 16.93 4.33 2.09
C HIS A 179 18.41 4.33 2.49
N LEU A 180 19.03 3.15 2.65
CA LEU A 180 20.45 3.02 2.99
C LEU A 180 21.34 3.60 1.89
N LYS A 181 20.98 3.38 0.61
CA LYS A 181 21.73 3.93 -0.53
C LYS A 181 21.65 5.46 -0.57
N CYS A 182 20.46 6.03 -0.37
CA CYS A 182 20.31 7.49 -0.29
C CYS A 182 21.08 8.09 0.90
N ARG A 183 21.10 7.40 2.06
CA ARG A 183 21.87 7.83 3.24
C ARG A 183 23.37 7.87 2.96
N LYS A 184 23.89 6.85 2.28
CA LYS A 184 25.31 6.75 1.91
C LYS A 184 25.77 7.91 1.02
N HIS A 185 24.88 8.44 0.19
CA HIS A 185 25.17 9.52 -0.76
C HIS A 185 24.66 10.89 -0.31
N SER A 186 24.25 11.06 0.96
CA SER A 186 23.72 12.32 1.51
C SER A 186 22.49 12.88 0.77
N LEU A 187 21.70 12.01 0.12
CA LEU A 187 20.49 12.36 -0.64
C LEU A 187 19.21 12.08 0.17
N LEU A 188 19.17 12.53 1.43
CA LEU A 188 18.02 12.35 2.33
C LEU A 188 17.53 13.68 2.90
N PRO A 189 16.90 14.54 2.09
CA PRO A 189 16.22 15.71 2.61
C PRO A 189 15.13 15.29 3.61
N SER A 190 14.82 16.18 4.57
CA SER A 190 13.86 15.92 5.64
C SER A 190 12.50 15.42 5.11
N ASN A 191 12.03 15.97 3.99
CA ASN A 191 10.80 15.55 3.32
C ASN A 191 10.83 14.07 2.92
N LEU A 192 11.89 13.63 2.23
CA LEU A 192 12.05 12.25 1.79
C LEU A 192 12.13 11.28 2.98
N ASN A 193 12.92 11.64 3.99
CA ASN A 193 13.02 10.85 5.21
C ASN A 193 11.66 10.73 5.92
N ASN A 194 10.87 11.81 5.96
CA ASN A 194 9.55 11.80 6.57
C ASN A 194 8.56 10.88 5.84
N VAL A 195 8.60 10.79 4.51
CA VAL A 195 7.76 9.83 3.77
C VAL A 195 8.22 8.40 4.00
N LEU A 196 9.52 8.14 3.96
CA LEU A 196 10.06 6.81 4.24
C LEU A 196 9.69 6.33 5.64
N ILE A 197 9.80 7.18 6.67
CA ILE A 197 9.33 6.86 8.03
C ILE A 197 7.84 6.54 8.04
N THR A 198 7.01 7.33 7.34
CA THR A 198 5.57 7.06 7.25
C THR A 198 5.30 5.71 6.60
N LEU A 199 6.05 5.37 5.54
CA LEU A 199 5.96 4.09 4.86
C LEU A 199 6.34 2.92 5.78
N TYR A 200 7.43 3.04 6.56
CA TYR A 200 7.83 1.99 7.50
C TYR A 200 6.82 1.77 8.61
N ILE A 201 6.28 2.84 9.20
CA ILE A 201 5.25 2.70 10.25
C ILE A 201 3.99 2.07 9.66
N SER A 202 3.56 2.49 8.47
CA SER A 202 2.40 1.90 7.77
C SER A 202 2.62 0.40 7.50
N SER A 203 3.75 0.03 6.91
CA SER A 203 4.12 -1.36 6.65
C SER A 203 4.28 -2.20 7.92
N ALA A 204 4.77 -1.62 9.03
CA ALA A 204 4.85 -2.32 10.31
C ALA A 204 3.45 -2.62 10.87
N LEU A 205 2.53 -1.65 10.84
CA LEU A 205 1.14 -1.85 11.29
C LEU A 205 0.43 -2.93 10.46
N ILE A 206 0.54 -2.85 9.13
CA ILE A 206 -0.02 -3.86 8.22
C ILE A 206 0.66 -5.22 8.44
N GLY A 207 1.98 -5.24 8.68
CA GLY A 207 2.73 -6.46 8.92
C GLY A 207 2.36 -7.17 10.20
N THR A 208 2.25 -6.45 11.31
CA THR A 208 1.79 -7.02 12.58
C THR A 208 0.39 -7.61 12.43
N ARG A 209 -0.51 -6.91 11.75
CA ARG A 209 -1.85 -7.41 11.42
C ARG A 209 -1.79 -8.69 10.57
N THR A 210 -0.96 -8.72 9.53
CA THR A 210 -0.84 -9.90 8.66
C THR A 210 -0.23 -11.10 9.41
N ILE A 211 0.74 -10.87 10.31
CA ILE A 211 1.28 -11.93 11.18
C ILE A 211 0.17 -12.48 12.08
N TYR A 212 -0.57 -11.59 12.76
CA TYR A 212 -1.72 -12.00 13.58
C TYR A 212 -2.71 -12.84 12.78
N ARG A 213 -3.09 -12.37 11.58
CA ARG A 213 -4.05 -13.05 10.71
C ARG A 213 -3.56 -14.43 10.27
N THR A 214 -2.28 -14.56 9.96
CA THR A 214 -1.65 -15.84 9.67
C THR A 214 -1.75 -16.77 10.88
N VAL A 215 -1.32 -16.33 12.06
CA VAL A 215 -1.37 -17.16 13.28
C VAL A 215 -2.81 -17.55 13.66
N GLU A 216 -3.76 -16.63 13.56
CA GLU A 216 -5.19 -16.87 13.79
C GLU A 216 -5.72 -17.96 12.86
N TYR A 217 -5.42 -17.88 11.57
CA TYR A 217 -5.89 -18.87 10.60
C TYR A 217 -5.25 -20.25 10.81
N PHE A 218 -3.94 -20.32 11.04
CA PHE A 218 -3.28 -21.61 11.32
C PHE A 218 -3.81 -22.23 12.62
N SER A 219 -4.02 -21.42 13.67
CA SER A 219 -4.65 -21.88 14.92
C SER A 219 -6.07 -22.38 14.71
N THR A 220 -6.79 -21.86 13.72
CA THR A 220 -8.16 -22.29 13.39
C THR A 220 -8.14 -23.57 12.57
N ALA A 221 -7.22 -23.68 11.61
CA ALA A 221 -7.12 -24.84 10.71
C ALA A 221 -6.64 -26.11 11.43
N ASP A 222 -5.93 -25.96 12.56
CA ASP A 222 -5.47 -27.09 13.37
C ASP A 222 -6.55 -27.59 14.38
N LEU A 223 -7.69 -26.90 14.47
CA LEU A 223 -8.84 -27.38 15.25
C LEU A 223 -9.56 -28.50 14.47
N HIS A 224 -9.31 -29.75 14.86
CA HIS A 224 -10.18 -30.86 14.47
C HIS A 224 -11.44 -30.81 15.34
N PRO A 225 -12.64 -30.58 14.77
CA PRO A 225 -13.87 -30.55 15.54
C PRO A 225 -14.29 -31.97 15.94
N GLU A 226 -13.71 -32.47 17.03
CA GLU A 226 -14.25 -33.65 17.72
C GLU A 226 -15.52 -33.22 18.50
N PRO A 227 -16.60 -34.02 18.51
CA PRO A 227 -17.80 -33.68 19.26
C PRO A 227 -17.52 -33.73 20.77
N GLY A 228 -17.41 -32.56 21.41
CA GLY A 228 -17.11 -32.42 22.84
C GLY A 228 -16.08 -31.34 23.21
N ILE A 229 -15.66 -30.48 22.27
CA ILE A 229 -14.65 -29.43 22.52
C ILE A 229 -15.01 -28.61 23.77
N GLU A 230 -14.17 -28.71 24.80
CA GLU A 230 -14.21 -27.79 25.93
C GLU A 230 -13.61 -26.44 25.51
N ALA A 231 -14.06 -25.36 26.14
CA ALA A 231 -13.55 -24.02 25.85
C ALA A 231 -12.03 -23.87 26.08
N SER A 232 -11.39 -24.80 26.80
CA SER A 232 -9.95 -24.88 27.01
C SER A 232 -9.16 -25.33 25.78
N ASP A 233 -9.78 -26.06 24.86
CA ASP A 233 -9.08 -26.65 23.71
C ASP A 233 -9.06 -25.70 22.50
N ILE A 234 -9.85 -24.63 22.55
CA ILE A 234 -9.87 -23.57 21.55
C ILE A 234 -8.74 -22.58 21.83
N SER A 235 -7.91 -22.32 20.82
CA SER A 235 -6.83 -21.34 20.90
C SER A 235 -7.34 -19.98 21.43
N PRO A 236 -6.66 -19.36 22.42
CA PRO A 236 -7.07 -18.09 23.00
C PRO A 236 -7.30 -16.97 21.97
N ILE A 237 -6.58 -17.02 20.85
CA ILE A 237 -6.67 -16.05 19.76
C ILE A 237 -8.07 -16.03 19.13
N ILE A 238 -8.72 -17.19 19.01
CA ILE A 238 -10.06 -17.31 18.43
C ILE A 238 -11.12 -17.13 19.51
N ARG A 239 -10.81 -17.56 20.73
CA ARG A 239 -11.73 -17.54 21.87
C ARG A 239 -12.03 -16.13 22.38
N TYR A 240 -11.06 -15.23 22.35
CA TYR A 240 -11.22 -13.88 22.91
C TYR A 240 -11.31 -12.82 21.82
N GLU A 241 -12.43 -12.10 21.81
CA GLU A 241 -12.70 -11.07 20.80
C GLU A 241 -11.69 -9.89 20.83
N TRP A 242 -11.09 -9.60 21.99
CA TRP A 242 -10.19 -8.45 22.11
C TRP A 242 -8.96 -8.56 21.20
N PHE A 243 -8.52 -9.78 20.84
CA PHE A 243 -7.42 -9.98 19.89
C PHE A 243 -7.76 -9.37 18.52
N PHE A 244 -8.98 -9.58 18.02
CA PHE A 244 -9.46 -8.95 16.80
C PHE A 244 -9.47 -7.41 16.94
N TRP A 245 -9.98 -6.88 18.05
CA TRP A 245 -10.03 -5.42 18.23
C TRP A 245 -8.64 -4.77 18.28
N VAL A 246 -7.66 -5.43 18.88
CA VAL A 246 -6.29 -4.91 19.01
C VAL A 246 -5.49 -5.11 17.72
N PHE A 247 -5.41 -6.35 17.22
CA PHE A 247 -4.49 -6.72 16.14
C PHE A 247 -5.08 -6.59 14.73
N GLU A 248 -6.39 -6.49 14.58
CA GLU A 248 -7.02 -6.17 13.28
C GLU A 248 -7.52 -4.73 13.26
N ALA A 249 -8.55 -4.42 14.06
CA ALA A 249 -9.25 -3.15 13.96
C ALA A 249 -8.39 -1.94 14.37
N SER A 250 -7.69 -2.02 15.51
CA SER A 250 -6.90 -0.89 16.02
C SER A 250 -5.66 -0.62 15.18
N LEU A 251 -4.91 -1.65 14.77
CA LEU A 251 -3.74 -1.45 13.90
C LEU A 251 -4.10 -0.77 12.59
N MET A 252 -5.20 -1.20 11.95
CA MET A 252 -5.64 -0.65 10.68
C MET A 252 -6.27 0.74 10.83
N THR A 253 -6.95 0.98 11.95
CA THR A 253 -7.43 2.33 12.32
C THR A 253 -6.25 3.29 12.52
N CYS A 254 -5.24 2.89 13.31
CA CYS A 254 -4.01 3.66 13.49
C CYS A 254 -3.32 3.94 12.15
N ASN A 255 -3.27 2.95 11.25
CA ASN A 255 -2.66 3.14 9.93
C ASN A 255 -3.40 4.17 9.08
N THR A 256 -4.74 4.13 9.05
CA THR A 256 -5.50 5.10 8.25
C THR A 256 -5.35 6.53 8.79
N PHE A 257 -5.30 6.70 10.11
CA PHE A 257 -5.04 8.00 10.75
C PHE A 257 -3.60 8.46 10.58
N LEU A 258 -2.62 7.55 10.62
CA LEU A 258 -1.23 7.86 10.28
C LEU A 258 -1.13 8.46 8.88
N LEU A 259 -1.79 7.84 7.89
CA LEU A 259 -1.80 8.32 6.51
C LEU A 259 -2.57 9.64 6.34
N ASN A 260 -3.56 9.93 7.19
CA ASN A 260 -4.19 11.27 7.24
C ASN A 260 -3.21 12.33 7.76
N TRP A 261 -2.55 12.05 8.88
CA TRP A 261 -1.69 13.02 9.55
C TRP A 261 -0.43 13.29 8.74
N ARG A 262 0.27 12.21 8.38
CA ARG A 262 1.53 12.23 7.62
C ARG A 262 1.29 11.99 6.13
N HIS A 263 0.31 12.67 5.56
CA HIS A 263 -0.09 12.44 4.17
C HIS A 263 1.12 12.53 3.21
N PRO A 264 1.51 11.45 2.51
CA PRO A 264 2.75 11.35 1.73
C PRO A 264 2.94 12.46 0.69
N MET A 265 1.85 12.90 0.06
CA MET A 265 1.88 13.96 -0.97
C MET A 265 2.10 15.37 -0.42
N ARG A 266 2.25 15.54 0.90
CA ARG A 266 2.74 16.80 1.49
C ARG A 266 4.24 16.97 1.33
N PHE A 267 4.96 15.86 1.19
CA PHE A 267 6.42 15.81 1.21
C PHE A 267 7.02 15.46 -0.16
N LEU A 268 6.21 14.98 -1.11
CA LEU A 268 6.64 14.65 -2.47
C LEU A 268 6.07 15.64 -3.48
N PRO A 269 6.80 15.94 -4.56
CA PRO A 269 6.31 16.81 -5.62
C PRO A 269 5.09 16.19 -6.30
N ARG A 270 4.24 17.02 -6.92
CA ARG A 270 3.02 16.52 -7.60
C ARG A 270 3.32 15.82 -8.91
N ASN A 271 4.25 16.35 -9.69
CA ASN A 271 4.63 15.80 -11.00
C ASN A 271 5.66 14.67 -10.81
N ASN A 272 5.53 13.57 -11.56
CA ASN A 272 6.51 12.47 -11.59
C ASN A 272 7.81 12.87 -12.30
N LYS A 273 7.79 13.97 -13.05
CA LYS A 273 8.95 14.49 -13.78
C LYS A 273 9.93 15.27 -12.90
N ILE A 274 9.50 15.66 -11.71
CA ILE A 274 10.34 16.40 -10.76
C ILE A 274 11.11 15.39 -9.92
N TYR A 275 12.44 15.50 -9.94
CA TYR A 275 13.36 14.67 -9.15
C TYR A 275 14.36 15.54 -8.39
N LEU A 276 14.91 14.99 -7.32
CA LEU A 276 15.94 15.62 -6.50
C LEU A 276 17.28 15.63 -7.24
N GLY A 277 17.92 16.79 -7.33
CA GLY A 277 19.26 16.96 -7.87
C GLY A 277 20.31 16.15 -7.08
N LYS A 278 21.46 15.91 -7.71
CA LYS A 278 22.58 15.19 -7.07
C LYS A 278 23.20 15.93 -5.89
N ASP A 279 22.88 17.21 -5.73
CA ASP A 279 23.24 18.05 -4.58
C ASP A 279 22.39 17.75 -3.33
N GLY A 280 21.29 16.98 -3.47
CA GLY A 280 20.38 16.64 -2.39
C GLY A 280 19.45 17.79 -1.96
N VAL A 281 19.42 18.90 -2.70
CA VAL A 281 18.69 20.12 -2.33
C VAL A 281 17.81 20.65 -3.47
N THR A 282 18.30 20.68 -4.70
CA THR A 282 17.55 21.27 -5.82
C THR A 282 16.52 20.29 -6.37
N GLU A 283 15.35 20.77 -6.79
CA GLU A 283 14.36 19.98 -7.51
C GLU A 283 14.46 20.32 -9.01
N ILE A 284 14.60 19.31 -9.86
CA ILE A 284 14.81 19.47 -11.30
C ILE A 284 13.66 18.79 -12.05
N GLU A 285 13.07 19.46 -13.04
CA GLU A 285 12.08 18.87 -13.93
C GLU A 285 12.78 18.22 -15.14
N GLY A 286 12.61 16.91 -15.28
CA GLY A 286 13.15 16.14 -16.41
C GLY A 286 12.10 15.76 -17.46
N THR A 287 12.55 15.06 -18.49
CA THR A 287 11.66 14.48 -19.53
C THR A 287 10.79 13.35 -18.98
N GLY A 288 11.14 12.80 -17.81
CA GLY A 288 10.48 11.67 -17.15
C GLY A 288 11.07 10.32 -17.58
N TYR A 289 10.67 9.24 -16.89
CA TYR A 289 11.06 7.89 -17.31
C TYR A 289 10.38 7.50 -18.62
N GLN A 290 11.17 7.21 -19.66
CA GLN A 290 10.73 6.53 -20.86
C GLN A 290 11.25 5.08 -20.80
N ASP A 291 10.33 4.11 -20.73
CA ASP A 291 10.67 2.69 -20.82
C ASP A 291 10.04 2.14 -22.11
N GLU A 292 10.85 1.95 -23.15
CA GLU A 292 10.39 1.47 -24.46
C GLU A 292 10.03 -0.04 -24.46
N ARG A 293 10.13 -0.71 -23.31
CA ARG A 293 9.90 -2.15 -23.21
C ARG A 293 8.42 -2.49 -23.20
N LYS A 294 8.10 -3.57 -23.92
CA LYS A 294 6.75 -4.16 -23.90
C LYS A 294 6.40 -4.59 -22.47
N TRP A 295 5.21 -4.21 -22.01
CA TRP A 295 4.81 -4.36 -20.60
C TRP A 295 4.90 -5.78 -20.04
N TRP A 296 4.70 -6.83 -20.85
CA TRP A 296 4.82 -8.23 -20.42
C TRP A 296 6.27 -8.63 -20.08
N ILE A 297 7.26 -8.06 -20.77
CA ILE A 297 8.68 -8.30 -20.45
C ILE A 297 9.01 -7.61 -19.13
N THR A 298 8.51 -6.40 -18.95
CA THR A 298 8.61 -5.59 -17.73
C THR A 298 7.97 -6.28 -16.51
N PHE A 299 6.94 -7.09 -16.75
CA PHE A 299 6.25 -7.88 -15.73
C PHE A 299 7.05 -9.10 -15.28
N ILE A 300 7.61 -9.85 -16.25
CA ILE A 300 8.36 -11.10 -15.99
C ILE A 300 9.75 -10.80 -15.40
N ASP A 301 10.39 -9.73 -15.85
CA ASP A 301 11.72 -9.31 -15.37
C ASP A 301 11.69 -7.86 -14.88
N PRO A 302 11.15 -7.61 -13.68
CA PRO A 302 10.97 -6.26 -13.18
C PRO A 302 12.30 -5.59 -12.84
N PHE A 303 13.32 -6.36 -12.44
CA PHE A 303 14.67 -5.89 -12.10
C PHE A 303 15.61 -5.75 -13.32
N ASP A 304 15.16 -6.12 -14.52
CA ASP A 304 15.97 -6.09 -15.75
C ASP A 304 17.22 -6.98 -15.73
N VAL A 305 17.13 -8.14 -15.06
CA VAL A 305 18.22 -9.12 -14.99
C VAL A 305 18.61 -9.61 -16.38
N TYR A 306 17.62 -9.85 -17.25
CA TYR A 306 17.85 -10.29 -18.63
C TYR A 306 18.54 -9.21 -19.48
N GLY A 307 18.18 -7.94 -19.31
CA GLY A 307 18.83 -6.84 -20.01
C GLY A 307 20.28 -6.61 -19.55
N MET A 308 20.53 -6.74 -18.24
CA MET A 308 21.88 -6.72 -17.66
C MET A 308 22.75 -7.85 -18.22
N CYS A 309 22.23 -9.07 -18.31
CA CYS A 309 22.95 -10.22 -18.87
C CYS A 309 23.26 -10.08 -20.37
N LYS A 310 22.43 -9.35 -21.13
CA LYS A 310 22.64 -9.10 -22.57
C LYS A 310 23.54 -7.90 -22.88
N GLY A 311 24.11 -7.23 -21.87
CA GLY A 311 25.02 -6.10 -22.08
C GLY A 311 24.37 -4.89 -22.75
N ARG A 312 23.04 -4.77 -22.69
CA ARG A 312 22.34 -3.57 -23.16
C ARG A 312 22.71 -2.45 -22.19
N ASN A 313 23.49 -1.47 -22.64
CA ASN A 313 23.77 -0.26 -21.87
C ASN A 313 22.43 0.31 -21.39
N MET A 314 22.25 0.28 -20.07
CA MET A 314 21.11 0.85 -19.38
C MET A 314 20.95 2.28 -19.91
N HIS A 315 19.86 2.55 -20.62
CA HIS A 315 19.59 3.84 -21.27
C HIS A 315 20.07 4.96 -20.37
N ARG A 316 20.98 5.81 -20.88
CA ARG A 316 21.41 7.08 -20.26
C ARG A 316 20.21 7.66 -19.54
N GLY A 317 20.24 7.65 -18.21
CA GLY A 317 19.10 8.10 -17.44
C GLY A 317 18.76 9.51 -17.87
N PHE A 318 17.47 9.85 -17.98
CA PHE A 318 17.08 11.21 -18.41
C PHE A 318 17.71 12.31 -17.54
N TRP A 319 18.06 11.95 -16.30
CA TRP A 319 18.80 12.75 -15.33
C TRP A 319 20.29 12.99 -15.67
N GLU A 320 20.86 12.32 -16.67
CA GLU A 320 22.20 12.59 -17.23
C GLU A 320 22.14 13.60 -18.37
N GLN A 321 21.02 13.69 -19.09
CA GLN A 321 20.82 14.62 -20.20
C GLN A 321 20.54 16.05 -19.69
N GLY A 322 19.78 16.18 -18.58
CA GLY A 322 19.48 17.48 -17.96
C GLY A 322 20.64 18.14 -17.20
N GLY A 323 21.78 17.46 -17.04
CA GLY A 323 22.95 18.01 -16.35
C GLY A 323 23.82 18.94 -17.20
N VAL A 324 23.57 19.03 -18.51
CA VAL A 324 24.40 19.81 -19.45
C VAL A 324 23.74 21.12 -19.90
N GLU A 325 22.42 21.27 -19.77
CA GLU A 325 21.73 22.48 -20.25
C GLU A 325 21.59 23.61 -19.22
N SER A 326 21.95 23.41 -17.95
CA SER A 326 21.87 24.47 -16.93
C SER A 326 23.17 25.25 -16.70
N VAL A 327 24.24 24.99 -17.46
CA VAL A 327 25.49 25.80 -17.43
C VAL A 327 26.04 25.96 -18.86
N GLY A 328 25.17 26.32 -19.80
CA GLY A 328 25.56 26.66 -21.17
C GLY A 328 25.39 28.15 -21.42
N GLU A 329 26.47 28.80 -21.86
CA GLU A 329 26.66 30.19 -22.32
C GLU A 329 25.69 30.68 -23.44
N GLY A 330 24.38 30.43 -23.33
CA GLY A 330 23.37 30.83 -24.32
C GLY A 330 22.38 31.90 -23.82
N GLY A 331 22.26 32.10 -22.51
CA GLY A 331 21.26 33.00 -21.91
C GLY A 331 21.64 34.48 -21.92
N MET A 332 22.94 34.80 -21.99
CA MET A 332 23.41 36.18 -21.85
C MET A 332 23.43 36.95 -23.18
N ASN A 333 23.64 36.28 -24.31
CA ASN A 333 23.65 36.96 -25.62
C ASN A 333 22.26 37.36 -26.10
N HIS A 334 21.22 36.55 -25.83
CA HIS A 334 19.87 36.84 -26.32
C HIS A 334 19.10 37.92 -25.52
N GLN A 335 19.58 38.30 -24.33
CA GLN A 335 19.09 39.47 -23.60
C GLN A 335 19.86 40.74 -23.96
N VAL A 336 21.15 40.64 -24.28
CA VAL A 336 21.97 41.80 -24.70
C VAL A 336 21.64 42.23 -26.13
N GLU A 337 21.37 41.30 -27.06
CA GLU A 337 20.94 41.64 -28.43
C GLU A 337 19.55 42.28 -28.47
N ARG A 338 18.59 41.78 -27.66
CA ARG A 338 17.26 42.39 -27.57
C ARG A 338 17.26 43.80 -26.98
N GLN A 339 18.20 44.11 -26.09
CA GLN A 339 18.37 45.48 -25.57
C GLN A 339 19.09 46.42 -26.54
N ARG A 340 19.88 45.90 -27.49
CA ARG A 340 20.49 46.70 -28.56
C ARG A 340 19.51 47.03 -29.69
N GLU A 341 18.70 46.06 -30.13
CA GLU A 341 17.69 46.30 -31.18
C GLU A 341 16.61 47.31 -30.74
N VAL A 342 16.22 47.30 -29.46
CA VAL A 342 15.26 48.28 -28.91
C VAL A 342 15.84 49.69 -28.81
N LYS A 343 17.17 49.83 -28.65
CA LYS A 343 17.84 51.15 -28.64
C LYS A 343 18.08 51.70 -30.06
N GLU A 344 18.30 50.84 -31.06
CA GLU A 344 18.53 51.27 -32.44
C GLU A 344 17.23 51.56 -33.22
N GLY A 345 16.10 51.01 -32.79
CA GLY A 345 14.78 51.28 -33.37
C GLY A 345 14.13 52.60 -32.94
N HIS A 346 14.60 53.24 -31.86
CA HIS A 346 13.99 54.47 -31.31
C HIS A 346 14.70 55.77 -31.73
N GLY A 347 15.71 55.69 -32.60
CA GLY A 347 16.53 56.83 -33.03
C GLY A 347 16.35 57.27 -34.49
N ARG A 348 15.39 56.70 -35.22
CA ARG A 348 15.25 56.93 -36.68
C ARG A 348 13.97 57.63 -37.15
N ASP A 349 13.10 58.08 -36.25
CA ASP A 349 11.84 58.76 -36.58
C ASP A 349 11.69 60.14 -35.92
N THR A 350 12.74 60.96 -35.93
CA THR A 350 12.63 62.42 -35.65
C THR A 350 13.65 63.21 -36.46
N ILE A 351 13.30 63.58 -37.69
CA ILE A 351 13.61 64.88 -38.33
C ILE A 351 12.40 65.28 -39.17
#